data_AF-A0A9X6YQB4-F1
#
_entry.id   AF-A0A9X6YQB4-F1
#
_cell.length_a   1.000
_cell.length_b   1.000
_cell.length_c   1.000
_cell.angle_alpha   90.00
_cell.angle_beta   90.00
_cell.angle_gamma   90.00
#
_symmetry.space_group_name_H-M   'P 1'
#
loop_
_entity.id
_entity.type
_entity.pdbx_description
1 polymer ?
#
loop_
_entity_poly.entity_id
_entity_poly.type
_entity_poly.pdbx_seq_one_letter_code
_entity_poly.pdbx_strand_id
1 'polypeptide(L)'
;MFNKKQTFVTTVTALTLGCGFTFGLTPAFADSNKISANNIPVHSIQNQEQEPFTGYVISVENNYLVVAATPTKDEALAYQHDWWDLVSQNKILRVPVSDDENYTLGEKLNVYAAAWTKSLPPIAVMPTIEKVFQ
;
A
#
# COMPACT_ATOMS: atom_id res chain seq x y z
N MET A 1 69.12 -25.67 -13.73
CA MET A 1 69.48 -24.30 -14.16
C MET A 1 68.24 -23.43 -14.04
N PHE A 2 68.40 -22.18 -13.59
CA PHE A 2 67.39 -21.11 -13.42
C PHE A 2 66.58 -21.01 -12.12
N ASN A 3 67.23 -20.33 -11.17
CA ASN A 3 66.69 -19.39 -10.18
C ASN A 3 65.51 -18.54 -10.68
N LYS A 4 64.53 -18.28 -9.79
CA LYS A 4 64.22 -16.89 -9.34
C LYS A 4 63.21 -16.89 -8.18
N LYS A 5 63.65 -16.39 -7.02
CA LYS A 5 62.77 -15.90 -5.94
C LYS A 5 62.21 -14.55 -6.40
N GLN A 6 60.89 -14.41 -6.51
CA GLN A 6 60.26 -13.12 -6.74
C GLN A 6 59.82 -12.55 -5.38
N THR A 7 60.65 -11.64 -4.86
CA THR A 7 60.34 -10.78 -3.72
C THR A 7 59.27 -9.77 -4.15
N PHE A 8 58.08 -9.86 -3.58
CA PHE A 8 57.05 -8.84 -3.74
C PHE A 8 57.43 -7.62 -2.89
N VAL A 9 57.97 -6.60 -3.54
CA VAL A 9 58.26 -5.30 -2.93
C VAL A 9 56.93 -4.62 -2.61
N THR A 10 56.66 -4.49 -1.31
CA THR A 10 55.44 -3.88 -0.77
C THR A 10 55.64 -2.37 -0.70
N THR A 11 55.08 -1.63 -1.65
CA THR A 11 55.04 -0.17 -1.61
C THR A 11 53.81 0.27 -0.81
N VAL A 12 54.00 0.60 0.47
CA VAL A 12 52.93 1.19 1.29
C VAL A 12 52.96 2.70 1.09
N THR A 13 52.02 3.21 0.30
CA THR A 13 51.76 4.65 0.19
C THR A 13 50.98 5.10 1.41
N ALA A 14 51.67 5.69 2.39
CA ALA A 14 51.05 6.29 3.56
C ALA A 14 50.45 7.66 3.19
N LEU A 15 49.11 7.76 3.18
CA LEU A 15 48.38 9.03 3.16
C LEU A 15 48.20 9.50 4.62
N THR A 16 49.00 10.49 5.01
CA THR A 16 48.88 11.17 6.30
C THR A 16 47.77 12.23 6.22
N LEU A 17 46.63 11.97 6.87
CA LEU A 17 45.61 12.99 7.13
C LEU A 17 45.81 13.45 8.57
N GLY A 18 46.20 14.72 8.73
CA GLY A 18 46.62 15.31 10.00
C GLY A 18 45.56 15.23 11.09
N CYS A 19 45.92 14.61 12.21
CA CYS A 19 45.19 14.69 13.47
C CYS A 19 45.57 15.99 14.21
N GLY A 20 44.83 17.06 13.97
CA GLY A 20 44.82 18.23 14.83
C GLY A 20 43.92 17.97 16.04
N PHE A 21 44.51 17.70 17.21
CA PHE A 21 43.81 17.73 18.48
C PHE A 21 43.78 19.17 19.00
N THR A 22 42.61 19.79 19.03
CA THR A 22 42.36 20.97 19.87
C THR A 22 41.17 20.68 20.78
N PHE A 23 41.49 20.36 22.04
CA PHE A 23 40.51 20.35 23.12
C PHE A 23 40.25 21.81 23.52
N GLY A 24 39.08 22.32 23.15
CA GLY A 24 38.55 23.60 23.59
C GLY A 24 37.20 23.38 24.27
N LEU A 25 37.13 23.68 25.56
CA LEU A 25 35.98 23.49 26.43
C LEU A 25 34.86 24.49 26.12
N THR A 26 33.81 24.05 25.44
CA THR A 26 32.45 24.58 25.59
C THR A 26 31.44 23.56 25.06
N PRO A 27 30.50 23.04 25.85
CA PRO A 27 29.31 22.42 25.30
C PRO A 27 28.50 23.54 24.66
N ALA A 28 28.65 23.76 23.36
CA ALA A 28 27.61 24.40 22.60
C ALA A 28 26.45 23.41 22.57
N PHE A 29 25.50 23.57 23.50
CA PHE A 29 24.17 23.01 23.30
C PHE A 29 23.72 23.51 21.94
N ALA A 30 23.62 22.59 20.97
CA ALA A 30 22.92 22.88 19.75
C ALA A 30 21.54 23.37 20.19
N ASP A 31 21.28 24.67 19.98
CA ASP A 31 19.96 25.25 20.03
C ASP A 31 19.08 24.30 19.20
N SER A 32 18.24 23.52 19.89
CA SER A 32 17.21 22.76 19.21
C SER A 32 16.27 23.84 18.73
N ASN A 33 16.54 24.35 17.52
CA ASN A 33 15.63 25.22 16.85
C ASN A 33 14.34 24.42 16.84
N LYS A 34 13.37 24.83 17.68
CA LYS A 34 12.01 24.32 17.65
C LYS A 34 11.42 24.83 16.35
N ILE A 35 11.90 24.27 15.25
CA ILE A 35 11.00 23.95 14.16
C ILE A 35 10.03 23.02 14.84
N SER A 36 8.93 23.61 15.26
CA SER A 36 7.66 22.92 15.42
C SER A 36 7.40 22.30 14.06
N ALA A 37 8.11 21.20 13.75
CA ALA A 37 7.57 20.15 12.95
C ALA A 37 6.32 19.82 13.74
N ASN A 38 5.19 20.36 13.26
CA ASN A 38 3.91 19.79 13.57
C ASN A 38 4.11 18.30 13.33
N ASN A 39 4.37 17.55 14.39
CA ASN A 39 4.02 16.16 14.47
C ASN A 39 2.50 16.18 14.35
N ILE A 40 2.02 16.39 13.12
CA ILE A 40 0.71 15.95 12.72
C ILE A 40 0.84 14.45 12.97
N PRO A 41 0.16 13.89 13.98
CA PRO A 41 0.17 12.45 14.14
C PRO A 41 -0.27 11.88 12.78
N VAL A 42 0.52 10.98 12.21
CA VAL A 42 0.19 10.25 10.95
C VAL A 42 -0.97 9.24 11.19
N HIS A 43 -1.80 9.53 12.19
CA HIS A 43 -2.97 8.80 12.61
C HIS A 43 -4.14 9.78 12.77
N SER A 44 -4.32 10.62 11.76
CA SER A 44 -5.67 10.94 11.33
C SER A 44 -5.99 9.93 10.22
N ILE A 45 -6.37 8.70 10.60
CA ILE A 45 -7.43 8.04 9.82
C ILE A 45 -8.61 8.95 10.08
N GLN A 46 -8.70 10.03 9.30
CA GLN A 46 -9.95 10.73 9.16
C GLN A 46 -10.90 9.59 8.79
N ASN A 47 -11.94 9.41 9.59
CA ASN A 47 -13.18 8.85 9.09
C ASN A 47 -13.60 9.77 7.93
N GLN A 48 -12.90 9.66 6.80
CA GLN A 48 -13.38 10.18 5.54
C GLN A 48 -14.62 9.35 5.34
N GLU A 49 -15.77 10.00 5.32
CA GLU A 49 -17.02 9.39 4.86
C GLU A 49 -16.72 8.91 3.43
N GLN A 50 -16.25 7.66 3.34
CA GLN A 50 -15.92 7.04 2.08
C GLN A 50 -17.27 6.81 1.42
N GLU A 51 -17.47 7.37 0.22
CA GLU A 51 -18.71 7.11 -0.51
C GLU A 51 -18.89 5.59 -0.64
N PRO A 52 -20.10 5.08 -0.33
CA PRO A 52 -20.35 3.66 -0.40
C PRO A 52 -20.19 3.18 -1.84
N PHE A 53 -19.51 2.06 -1.99
CA PHE A 53 -19.31 1.46 -3.30
C PHE A 53 -20.49 0.55 -3.63
N THR A 54 -21.37 1.03 -4.51
CA THR A 54 -22.48 0.22 -5.03
C THR A 54 -22.08 -0.46 -6.33
N GLY A 55 -22.31 -1.77 -6.43
CA GLY A 55 -22.05 -2.50 -7.66
C GLY A 55 -22.63 -3.91 -7.66
N TYR A 56 -22.34 -4.66 -8.72
CA TYR A 56 -22.78 -6.04 -8.87
C TYR A 56 -21.62 -7.01 -8.59
N VAL A 57 -21.93 -8.15 -7.97
CA VAL A 57 -20.95 -9.22 -7.73
C VAL A 57 -20.57 -9.89 -9.06
N ILE A 58 -19.28 -9.91 -9.38
CA ILE A 58 -18.75 -10.56 -10.59
C ILE A 58 -17.87 -11.78 -10.26
N SER A 59 -17.37 -11.89 -9.03
CA SER A 59 -16.67 -13.08 -8.58
C SER A 59 -16.94 -13.33 -7.10
N VAL A 60 -17.07 -14.60 -6.74
CA VAL A 60 -17.26 -15.07 -5.36
C VAL A 60 -16.15 -16.07 -5.08
N GLU A 61 -15.17 -15.65 -4.28
CA GLU A 61 -14.11 -16.49 -3.71
C GLU A 61 -14.40 -16.72 -2.22
N ASN A 62 -13.84 -17.78 -1.62
CA ASN A 62 -14.09 -18.13 -0.22
C ASN A 62 -13.87 -16.97 0.77
N ASN A 63 -12.87 -16.12 0.54
CA ASN A 63 -12.53 -15.03 1.45
C ASN A 63 -12.78 -13.64 0.86
N TYR A 64 -13.18 -13.57 -0.42
CA TYR A 64 -13.29 -12.30 -1.13
C TYR A 64 -14.42 -12.31 -2.15
N LEU A 65 -15.13 -11.21 -2.23
CA LEU A 65 -15.98 -10.88 -3.36
C LEU A 65 -15.29 -9.87 -4.25
N VAL A 66 -15.61 -9.92 -5.54
CA VAL A 66 -15.27 -8.85 -6.47
C VAL A 66 -16.55 -8.18 -6.90
N VAL A 67 -16.66 -6.88 -6.62
CA VAL A 67 -17.83 -6.06 -6.93
C VAL A 67 -17.44 -5.06 -8.00
N ALA A 68 -18.26 -4.97 -9.06
CA ALA A 68 -18.09 -4.06 -10.18
C ALA A 68 -19.15 -2.96 -10.15
N ALA A 69 -18.73 -1.70 -10.14
CA ALA A 69 -19.58 -0.53 -10.26
C ALA A 69 -19.96 -0.31 -11.73
N THR A 70 -20.99 -1.02 -12.16
CA THR A 70 -21.60 -0.92 -13.49
C THR A 70 -23.08 -0.56 -13.35
N PRO A 71 -23.70 0.06 -14.37
CA PRO A 71 -25.12 0.41 -14.31
C PRO A 71 -26.04 -0.82 -14.36
N THR A 72 -25.64 -1.87 -15.08
CA THR A 72 -26.48 -3.06 -15.30
C THR A 72 -25.78 -4.35 -14.88
N LYS A 73 -26.57 -5.33 -14.46
CA LYS A 73 -26.08 -6.67 -14.10
C LYS A 73 -25.38 -7.36 -15.27
N ASP A 74 -25.95 -7.30 -16.47
CA ASP A 74 -25.40 -7.99 -17.64
C ASP A 74 -24.03 -7.42 -18.04
N GLU A 75 -23.85 -6.10 -17.95
CA GLU A 75 -22.56 -5.45 -18.16
C GLU A 75 -21.54 -5.90 -17.10
N ALA A 76 -21.93 -5.96 -15.83
CA ALA A 76 -21.07 -6.50 -14.77
C ALA A 76 -20.59 -7.92 -15.09
N LEU A 77 -21.52 -8.78 -15.50
CA LEU A 77 -21.24 -10.19 -15.78
C LEU A 77 -20.36 -10.38 -17.02
N ALA A 78 -20.33 -9.42 -17.95
CA ALA A 78 -19.40 -9.45 -19.08
C ALA A 78 -17.93 -9.28 -18.63
N TYR A 79 -17.70 -8.56 -17.53
CA TYR A 79 -16.37 -8.31 -16.97
C TYR A 79 -15.86 -9.40 -16.00
N GLN A 80 -16.54 -10.53 -15.87
CA GLN A 80 -16.11 -11.64 -15.00
C GLN A 80 -14.70 -12.15 -15.35
N HIS A 81 -14.40 -12.26 -16.65
CA HIS A 81 -13.14 -12.78 -17.14
C HIS A 81 -12.10 -11.70 -17.47
N ASP A 82 -12.54 -10.48 -17.76
CA ASP A 82 -11.67 -9.37 -18.15
C ASP A 82 -12.01 -8.10 -17.38
N TRP A 83 -11.59 -8.04 -16.13
CA TRP A 83 -11.91 -6.94 -15.21
C TRP A 83 -10.87 -5.80 -15.24
N TRP A 84 -9.86 -5.87 -16.11
CA TRP A 84 -8.75 -4.89 -16.15
C TRP A 84 -9.22 -3.47 -16.52
N ASP A 85 -10.20 -3.38 -17.40
CA ASP A 85 -10.84 -2.11 -17.77
C ASP A 85 -11.54 -1.44 -16.59
N LEU A 86 -12.13 -2.25 -15.69
CA LEU A 86 -12.78 -1.74 -14.48
C LEU A 86 -11.76 -1.26 -13.46
N VAL A 87 -10.60 -1.92 -13.35
CA VAL A 87 -9.48 -1.47 -12.50
C VAL A 87 -8.99 -0.11 -12.92
N SER A 88 -8.75 0.06 -14.22
CA SER A 88 -8.23 1.30 -14.80
C SER A 88 -9.19 2.47 -14.61
N GLN A 89 -10.50 2.19 -14.55
CA GLN A 89 -11.55 3.17 -14.29
C GLN A 89 -11.91 3.31 -12.80
N ASN A 90 -11.23 2.57 -11.91
CA ASN A 90 -11.53 2.52 -10.48
C ASN A 90 -13.01 2.14 -10.17
N LYS A 91 -13.58 1.28 -11.02
CA LYS A 91 -14.95 0.76 -10.95
C LYS A 91 -15.02 -0.65 -10.38
N ILE A 92 -13.99 -1.08 -9.65
CA ILE A 92 -13.91 -2.41 -9.07
C ILE A 92 -13.40 -2.33 -7.66
N LEU A 93 -13.96 -3.17 -6.80
CA LEU A 93 -13.56 -3.28 -5.41
C LEU A 93 -13.54 -4.74 -5.02
N ARG A 94 -12.43 -5.18 -4.42
CA ARG A 94 -12.34 -6.48 -3.79
C ARG A 94 -12.74 -6.34 -2.32
N VAL A 95 -13.68 -7.16 -1.89
CA VAL A 95 -14.32 -7.02 -0.58
C VAL A 95 -14.06 -8.30 0.21
N PRO A 96 -13.31 -8.26 1.33
CA PRO A 96 -13.18 -9.44 2.18
C PRO A 96 -14.54 -9.81 2.77
N VAL A 97 -14.85 -11.10 2.77
CA VAL A 97 -16.07 -11.67 3.35
C VAL A 97 -15.76 -12.76 4.34
N SER A 98 -16.71 -12.97 5.27
CA SER A 98 -16.67 -14.07 6.23
C SER A 98 -17.40 -15.28 5.63
N ASP A 99 -16.97 -16.49 5.97
CA ASP A 99 -17.47 -17.75 5.39
C ASP A 99 -18.98 -17.99 5.61
N ASP A 100 -19.60 -17.28 6.56
CA ASP A 100 -21.03 -17.42 6.90
C ASP A 100 -21.96 -16.71 5.90
N GLU A 101 -21.46 -15.77 5.10
CA GLU A 101 -22.27 -14.96 4.20
C GLU A 101 -22.37 -15.56 2.79
N ASN A 102 -23.59 -15.89 2.36
CA ASN A 102 -23.83 -16.44 1.04
C ASN A 102 -24.15 -15.33 0.04
N TYR A 103 -23.23 -15.09 -0.90
CA TYR A 103 -23.39 -14.14 -2.01
C TYR A 103 -23.53 -14.87 -3.33
N THR A 104 -24.35 -14.33 -4.23
CA THR A 104 -24.54 -14.90 -5.57
C THR A 104 -24.09 -13.95 -6.67
N LEU A 105 -23.67 -14.52 -7.81
CA LEU A 105 -23.19 -13.74 -8.94
C LEU A 105 -24.30 -12.83 -9.50
N GLY A 106 -23.93 -11.57 -9.71
CA GLY A 106 -24.80 -10.52 -10.19
C GLY A 106 -25.79 -9.98 -9.16
N GLU A 107 -25.62 -10.31 -7.86
CA GLU A 107 -26.30 -9.56 -6.80
C GLU A 107 -25.80 -8.12 -6.75
N LYS A 108 -26.71 -7.19 -6.50
CA LYS A 108 -26.36 -5.79 -6.28
C LYS A 108 -26.08 -5.57 -4.80
N LEU A 109 -24.88 -5.12 -4.49
CA LEU A 109 -24.41 -4.89 -3.13
C LEU A 109 -24.04 -3.43 -2.95
N ASN A 110 -24.25 -2.94 -1.74
CA ASN A 110 -23.68 -1.69 -1.27
C ASN A 110 -22.58 -1.98 -0.26
N VAL A 111 -21.38 -1.48 -0.52
CA VAL A 111 -20.19 -1.79 0.28
C VAL A 111 -19.70 -0.51 0.94
N TYR A 112 -19.84 -0.46 2.26
CA TYR A 112 -19.32 0.61 3.09
C TYR A 112 -17.96 0.18 3.63
N ALA A 113 -16.90 0.90 3.29
CA ALA A 113 -15.55 0.56 3.74
C ALA A 113 -14.95 1.71 4.56
N ALA A 114 -14.16 1.38 5.58
CA ALA A 114 -13.44 2.38 6.36
C ALA A 114 -12.27 3.00 5.58
N ALA A 115 -11.66 2.22 4.68
CA ALA A 115 -10.59 2.64 3.80
C ALA A 115 -10.46 1.68 2.62
N TRP A 116 -9.73 2.09 1.57
CA TRP A 116 -9.30 1.21 0.47
C TRP A 116 -7.78 1.06 0.47
N THR A 117 -7.29 -0.13 0.12
CA THR A 117 -5.85 -0.36 -0.06
C THR A 117 -5.36 0.20 -1.40
N LYS A 118 -4.09 0.62 -1.44
CA LYS A 118 -3.39 0.99 -2.69
C LYS A 118 -2.90 -0.27 -3.42
N SER A 119 -3.84 -1.11 -3.86
CA SER A 119 -3.58 -2.33 -4.64
C SER A 119 -4.40 -2.32 -5.93
N LEU A 120 -4.10 -3.25 -6.84
CA LEU A 120 -4.86 -3.46 -8.08
C LEU A 120 -5.36 -4.91 -8.10
N PRO A 121 -6.67 -5.18 -7.94
CA PRO A 121 -7.72 -4.21 -7.62
C PRO A 121 -7.59 -3.67 -6.18
N PRO A 122 -8.18 -2.49 -5.87
CA PRO A 122 -8.29 -1.99 -4.50
C PRO A 122 -9.06 -2.98 -3.60
N ILE A 123 -8.65 -3.09 -2.34
CA ILE A 123 -9.30 -3.95 -1.35
C ILE A 123 -9.96 -3.09 -0.28
N ALA A 124 -11.22 -3.39 0.04
CA ALA A 124 -11.95 -2.73 1.10
C ALA A 124 -11.41 -3.15 2.48
N VAL A 125 -11.19 -2.18 3.36
CA VAL A 125 -10.78 -2.40 4.75
C VAL A 125 -12.00 -2.32 5.65
N MET A 126 -12.24 -3.39 6.43
CA MET A 126 -13.40 -3.54 7.32
C MET A 126 -14.73 -3.19 6.62
N PRO A 127 -15.06 -3.88 5.52
CA PRO A 127 -16.29 -3.59 4.79
C PRO A 127 -17.52 -4.01 5.61
N THR A 128 -18.58 -3.21 5.50
CA THR A 128 -19.95 -3.60 5.85
C THR A 128 -20.72 -3.72 4.54
N ILE A 129 -21.34 -4.87 4.32
CA ILE A 129 -22.00 -5.19 3.05
C ILE A 129 -23.51 -5.21 3.27
N GLU A 130 -24.24 -4.47 2.46
CA GLU A 130 -25.69 -4.47 2.46
C GLU A 130 -26.20 -4.98 1.11
N LYS A 131 -27.11 -5.96 1.14
CA LYS A 131 -27.78 -6.45 -0.07
C LYS A 131 -28.84 -5.45 -0.49
N VAL A 132 -28.74 -4.97 -1.73
CA VAL A 132 -29.78 -4.12 -2.32
C VAL A 132 -30.84 -5.04 -2.91
N PHE A 133 -31.91 -5.28 -2.16
CA PHE A 133 -33.09 -5.98 -2.67
C PHE A 133 -33.79 -5.06 -3.68
N GLN A 134 -33.94 -5.54 -4.91
CA GLN A 134 -34.65 -4.86 -5.99
C GLN A 134 -35.91 -5.64 -6.36
#